data_AF-A0A1Q2ZVT9-F1
#
_entry.id   AF-A0A1Q2ZVT9-F1
#
_cell.length_a   1.000
_cell.length_b   1.000
_cell.length_c   1.000
_cell.angle_alpha   90.00
_cell.angle_beta   90.00
_cell.angle_gamma   90.00
#
_symmetry.space_group_name_H-M   'P 1'
#
loop_
_entity.id
_entity.type
_entity.pdbx_description
1 polymer ?
#
loop_
_entity_poly.entity_id
_entity_poly.type
_entity_poly.pdbx_seq_one_letter_code
_entity_poly.pdbx_strand_id
1 'polypeptide(L)' 'MAHENVWFSHPRRFGQGSRQCRVCASHHGLIRKYDLNICRQCFREKANDIGFHKYR' A
#
# COMPACT_ATOMS: atom_id res chain seq x y z
N MET A 1 6.87 -0.59 -33.54
CA MET A 1 6.02 -0.30 -32.37
C MET A 1 6.91 0.22 -31.25
N ALA A 2 7.05 1.55 -31.11
CA ALA A 2 7.96 2.14 -30.11
C ALA A 2 7.30 2.25 -28.72
N HIS A 3 5.98 2.40 -28.68
CA HIS A 3 5.20 2.53 -27.45
C HIS A 3 5.31 1.30 -26.53
N GLU A 4 5.35 0.09 -27.10
CA GLU A 4 5.45 -1.16 -26.35
C GLU A 4 6.75 -1.28 -25.55
N ASN A 5 7.86 -0.76 -26.09
CA ASN A 5 9.18 -0.82 -25.43
C ASN A 5 9.36 0.25 -24.34
N VAL A 6 8.49 1.26 -24.29
CA VAL A 6 8.59 2.40 -23.35
C VAL A 6 7.62 2.26 -22.18
N TRP A 7 6.51 1.53 -22.37
CA TRP A 7 5.50 1.34 -21.34
C TRP A 7 6.08 0.62 -20.11
N PHE A 8 5.91 1.23 -18.93
CA PHE A 8 6.41 0.70 -17.65
C PHE A 8 7.93 0.42 -17.59
N SER A 9 8.72 1.06 -18.44
CA SER A 9 10.18 0.89 -18.55
C SER A 9 10.96 1.20 -17.26
N HIS A 10 10.44 2.09 -16.40
CA HIS A 10 11.13 2.45 -15.16
C HIS A 10 10.94 1.40 -14.04
N PRO A 11 12.01 0.79 -13.50
CA PRO A 11 11.91 -0.20 -12.44
C PRO A 11 11.36 0.39 -11.12
N ARG A 12 10.27 -0.16 -10.61
CA ARG A 12 9.63 0.27 -9.34
C ARG A 12 9.94 -0.68 -8.18
N ARG A 13 11.23 -0.97 -7.93
CA ARG A 13 11.65 -1.92 -6.88
C ARG A 13 11.60 -1.29 -5.47
N PHE A 14 11.69 0.03 -5.36
CA PHE A 14 11.76 0.75 -4.09
C PHE A 14 11.02 2.10 -4.13
N GLY A 15 10.98 2.80 -2.99
CA GLY A 15 10.28 4.08 -2.86
C GLY A 15 8.76 3.95 -2.74
N GLN A 16 8.07 5.08 -2.78
CA GLN A 16 6.62 5.13 -2.53
C GLN A 16 5.80 4.43 -3.64
N GLY A 17 6.17 4.64 -4.91
CA GLY A 17 5.48 4.04 -6.06
C GLY A 17 5.71 2.53 -6.24
N SER A 18 6.59 1.92 -5.45
CA SER A 18 6.82 0.46 -5.49
C SER A 18 5.79 -0.34 -4.73
N ARG A 19 5.03 0.28 -3.82
CA ARG A 19 4.10 -0.41 -2.92
C ARG A 19 2.77 0.30 -2.91
N GLN A 20 1.71 -0.47 -2.83
CA GLN A 20 0.35 0.02 -2.78
C GLN A 20 -0.41 -0.66 -1.64
N CYS A 21 -1.46 0.00 -1.16
CA CYS A 21 -2.38 -0.58 -0.21
C CYS A 21 -3.03 -1.84 -0.79
N ARG A 22 -3.07 -2.93 -0.01
CA ARG A 22 -3.75 -4.18 -0.39
C ARG A 22 -5.26 -4.04 -0.62
N VAL A 23 -5.89 -3.00 -0.07
CA VAL A 23 -7.35 -2.80 -0.12
C VAL A 23 -7.75 -1.77 -1.18
N CYS A 24 -7.15 -0.56 -1.14
CA CYS A 24 -7.58 0.56 -2.00
C CYS A 24 -6.56 0.94 -3.08
N ALA A 25 -5.47 0.19 -3.25
CA ALA A 25 -4.37 0.47 -4.17
C ALA A 25 -3.68 1.85 -4.01
N SER A 26 -3.98 2.61 -2.94
CA SER A 26 -3.31 3.87 -2.68
C SER A 26 -1.83 3.68 -2.35
N HIS A 27 -0.97 4.51 -2.92
CA HIS A 27 0.44 4.61 -2.60
C HIS A 27 0.73 5.52 -1.39
N HIS A 28 -0.27 6.22 -0.86
CA HIS A 28 -0.10 7.21 0.20
C HIS A 28 -0.51 6.67 1.58
N GLY A 29 0.23 7.06 2.61
CA GLY A 29 -0.11 6.72 4.00
C GLY A 29 -0.11 5.22 4.27
N LEU A 30 0.78 4.47 3.61
CA LEU A 30 0.90 3.02 3.74
C LEU A 30 1.53 2.64 5.09
N ILE A 31 0.81 1.85 5.89
CA ILE A 31 1.32 1.22 7.10
C ILE A 31 2.01 -0.09 6.71
N ARG A 32 3.32 -0.14 6.95
CA ARG A 32 4.22 -1.25 6.57
C ARG A 32 4.63 -2.13 7.75
N LYS A 33 4.25 -1.75 8.97
CA LYS A 33 4.61 -2.49 10.19
C LYS A 33 3.88 -3.84 10.19
N TYR A 34 4.58 -4.88 10.63
CA TYR A 34 4.05 -6.25 10.70
C TYR A 34 3.57 -6.81 9.34
N ASP A 35 4.13 -6.31 8.23
CA ASP A 35 3.76 -6.67 6.86
C ASP A 35 2.26 -6.48 6.52
N LEU A 36 1.58 -5.54 7.19
CA LEU A 36 0.18 -5.22 6.91
C LEU A 36 0.00 -4.71 5.47
N ASN A 37 0.84 -3.78 5.03
CA ASN A 37 0.78 -3.11 3.72
C ASN A 37 -0.62 -2.55 3.39
N ILE A 38 -1.22 -1.87 4.36
CA ILE A 38 -2.57 -1.27 4.25
C ILE A 38 -2.47 0.24 4.48
N CYS A 39 -3.32 1.02 3.81
CA CYS A 39 -3.41 2.46 3.99
C CYS A 39 -3.93 2.83 5.39
N ARG A 40 -3.59 4.01 5.91
CA ARG A 40 -4.04 4.45 7.24
C ARG A 40 -5.57 4.55 7.40
N GLN A 41 -6.31 4.83 6.33
CA GLN A 41 -7.79 4.90 6.36
C GLN A 41 -8.36 3.49 6.47
N CYS A 42 -7.97 2.63 5.53
CA CYS A 42 -8.26 1.20 5.48
C CYS A 42 -7.94 0.48 6.81
N PHE A 43 -6.79 0.80 7.41
CA PHE A 43 -6.41 0.22 8.70
C PHE A 43 -7.38 0.62 9.80
N ARG A 44 -7.84 1.87 9.86
CA ARG A 44 -8.81 2.31 10.88
C ARG A 44 -10.16 1.63 10.73
N GLU A 45 -10.60 1.39 9.49
CA GLU A 45 -11.85 0.68 9.20
C GLU A 45 -11.78 -0.79 9.62
N LYS A 46 -10.61 -1.43 9.48
CA LYS A 46 -10.41 -2.86 9.72
C LYS A 46 -9.64 -3.20 10.99
N ALA A 47 -9.28 -2.20 11.81
CA ALA A 47 -8.43 -2.40 12.99
C ALA A 47 -9.02 -3.44 13.95
N ASN A 48 -10.32 -3.34 14.23
CA ASN A 48 -11.01 -4.26 15.13
C ASN A 48 -11.05 -5.69 14.58
N ASP A 49 -11.32 -5.85 13.27
CA ASP A 49 -11.37 -7.16 12.59
C ASP A 49 -9.99 -7.84 12.58
N ILE A 50 -8.91 -7.06 12.50
CA ILE A 50 -7.52 -7.55 12.57
C ILE A 50 -7.14 -7.94 14.01
N GLY A 51 -7.89 -7.47 15.02
CA GLY A 51 -7.60 -7.70 16.45
C GLY A 51 -6.83 -6.56 17.13
N PHE A 52 -6.73 -5.38 16.50
CA PHE A 52 -6.21 -4.19 17.18
C PHE A 52 -7.32 -3.54 18.01
N HIS A 53 -7.07 -3.38 19.31
CA HIS A 53 -7.98 -2.70 20.23
C HIS A 53 -7.38 -1.39 20.76
N LYS A 54 -8.23 -0.37 20.90
CA LYS A 54 -7.87 0.91 21.49
C LYS A 54 -8.07 0.84 23.00
N TYR A 55 -6.98 0.85 23.77
CA TYR A 55 -7.02 0.78 25.24
C TYR A 55 -7.07 2.15 25.92
N ARG A 56 -6.87 3.24 25.18
CA ARG A 56 -6.96 4.64 25.63
C ARG A 56 -7.38 5.54 24.48
#